data_AF-F8J8F0-F1
#
_entry.id   AF-F8J8F0-F1
#
_cell.length_a   1.000
_cell.length_b   1.000
_cell.length_c   1.000
_cell.angle_alpha   90.00
_cell.angle_beta   90.00
_cell.angle_gamma   90.00
#
_symmetry.space_group_name_H-M   'P 1'
#
loop_
_entity.id
_entity.type
_entity.pdbx_description
1 polymer ?
#
loop_
_entity_poly.entity_id
_entity_poly.type
_entity_poly.pdbx_seq_one_letter_code
_entity_poly.pdbx_strand_id
1 'polypeptide(L)'
;MEAANDFTNQILQKNAPSVDAVASGSQDESWLAERFGYVTGKEAYRTGPDEPVIVRPTYAAGILIRHDPRSPRGYTVYTAYPVNERSK
;
A
#
# COMPACT_ATOMS: atom_id res chain seq x y z
N MET A 1 -3.56 -4.06 16.70
CA MET A 1 -2.90 -4.66 15.51
C MET A 1 -3.89 -4.94 14.38
N GLU A 2 -5.20 -4.87 14.58
CA GLU A 2 -6.22 -5.17 13.54
C GLU A 2 -6.22 -4.20 12.34
N ALA A 3 -6.03 -2.90 12.57
CA ALA A 3 -6.19 -1.89 11.51
C ALA A 3 -5.30 -2.10 10.26
N ALA A 4 -4.06 -2.58 10.42
CA ALA A 4 -3.14 -2.77 9.29
C ALA A 4 -3.59 -3.90 8.34
N ASN A 5 -4.16 -4.97 8.89
CA ASN A 5 -4.67 -6.08 8.10
C ASN A 5 -5.97 -5.67 7.39
N ASP A 6 -6.82 -4.89 8.04
CA ASP A 6 -8.05 -4.39 7.45
C ASP A 6 -7.77 -3.47 6.25
N PHE A 7 -6.80 -2.56 6.39
CA PHE A 7 -6.37 -1.70 5.28
C PHE A 7 -5.82 -2.50 4.10
N THR A 8 -4.98 -3.50 4.38
CA THR A 8 -4.41 -4.36 3.34
C THR A 8 -5.51 -5.11 2.59
N ASN A 9 -6.48 -5.69 3.30
CA ASN A 9 -7.61 -6.39 2.70
C ASN A 9 -8.48 -5.45 1.86
N GLN A 10 -8.77 -4.24 2.34
CA GLN A 10 -9.54 -3.25 1.58
C GLN A 10 -8.82 -2.80 0.29
N ILE A 11 -7.51 -2.58 0.34
CA ILE A 11 -6.72 -2.23 -0.86
C ILE A 11 -6.78 -3.35 -1.88
N LEU A 12 -6.58 -4.60 -1.46
CA LEU A 12 -6.67 -5.77 -2.33
C LEU A 12 -8.06 -5.90 -2.97
N GLN A 13 -9.13 -5.72 -2.18
CA GLN A 13 -10.51 -5.83 -2.68
C GLN A 13 -10.85 -4.75 -3.71
N LYS A 14 -10.44 -3.51 -3.48
CA LYS A 14 -10.71 -2.39 -4.40
C LYS A 14 -9.90 -2.46 -5.69
N ASN A 15 -8.77 -3.16 -5.66
CA ASN A 15 -7.86 -3.30 -6.80
C ASN A 15 -7.89 -4.70 -7.42
N ALA A 16 -9.05 -5.39 -7.34
CA ALA A 16 -9.22 -6.76 -7.82
C ALA A 16 -8.65 -7.01 -9.24
N PRO A 17 -8.86 -6.15 -10.26
CA PRO A 17 -8.28 -6.39 -11.58
C PRO A 17 -6.74 -6.46 -11.59
N SER A 18 -6.08 -5.58 -10.83
CA SER A 18 -4.62 -5.58 -10.70
C SER A 18 -4.12 -6.75 -9.87
N VAL A 19 -4.88 -7.16 -8.84
CA VAL A 19 -4.59 -8.34 -8.04
C VAL A 19 -4.68 -9.60 -8.90
N ASP A 20 -5.73 -9.75 -9.70
CA ASP A 20 -5.94 -10.89 -10.59
C ASP A 20 -4.82 -11.00 -11.63
N ALA A 21 -4.40 -9.87 -12.21
CA ALA A 21 -3.28 -9.84 -13.16
C ALA A 21 -1.95 -10.28 -12.54
N VAL A 22 -1.68 -9.91 -11.28
CA VAL A 22 -0.49 -10.38 -10.55
C VAL A 22 -0.64 -11.83 -10.11
N ALA A 23 -1.84 -12.24 -9.67
CA ALA A 23 -2.12 -13.61 -9.26
C ALA A 23 -1.97 -14.61 -10.43
N SER A 24 -2.39 -14.21 -11.63
CA SER A 24 -2.26 -15.03 -12.84
C SER A 24 -0.85 -15.05 -13.43
N GLY A 25 0.05 -14.19 -12.94
CA GLY A 25 1.39 -14.01 -13.52
C GLY A 25 1.38 -13.20 -14.83
N SER A 26 0.27 -12.53 -15.16
CA SER A 26 0.22 -11.58 -16.28
C SER A 26 1.03 -10.32 -15.99
N GLN A 27 1.27 -10.03 -14.71
CA GLN A 27 2.11 -8.95 -14.22
C GLN A 27 2.96 -9.45 -13.05
N ASP A 28 4.27 -9.20 -13.07
CA ASP A 28 5.19 -9.70 -12.04
C ASP A 28 4.95 -9.05 -10.67
N GLU A 29 4.59 -7.76 -10.64
CA GLU A 29 4.32 -7.02 -9.41
C GLU A 29 3.43 -5.80 -9.65
N SER A 30 2.69 -5.37 -8.63
CA SER A 30 1.84 -4.18 -8.71
C SER A 30 1.85 -3.40 -7.41
N TRP A 31 2.00 -2.08 -7.53
CA TRP A 31 1.80 -1.13 -6.43
C TRP A 31 0.33 -0.73 -6.37
N LEU A 32 -0.34 -1.08 -5.28
CA LEU A 32 -1.74 -0.80 -5.04
C LEU A 32 -1.83 0.23 -3.92
N ALA A 33 -2.57 1.31 -4.11
CA ALA A 33 -2.73 2.35 -3.11
C ALA A 33 -4.17 2.77 -2.99
N GLU A 34 -4.61 3.01 -1.76
CA GLU A 34 -5.93 3.55 -1.48
C GLU A 34 -5.85 4.69 -0.48
N ARG A 35 -6.70 5.68 -0.70
CA ARG A 35 -6.99 6.72 0.29
C ARG A 35 -8.18 6.31 1.12
N PHE A 36 -8.00 6.34 2.43
CA PHE A 36 -9.03 6.14 3.42
C PHE A 36 -9.49 7.51 3.92
N GLY A 37 -10.79 7.69 4.10
CA GLY A 37 -11.39 8.95 4.58
C GLY A 37 -11.06 9.29 6.04
N TYR A 38 -10.14 8.56 6.66
CA TYR A 38 -9.72 8.68 8.05
C TYR A 38 -8.22 8.48 8.17
N VAL A 39 -7.64 8.92 9.29
CA VAL A 39 -6.19 8.85 9.53
C VAL A 39 -5.74 7.39 9.61
N THR A 40 -4.91 6.94 8.67
CA THR A 40 -4.34 5.59 8.59
C THR A 40 -3.04 5.44 9.37
N GLY A 41 -2.41 6.54 9.77
CA GLY A 41 -1.19 6.55 10.56
C GLY A 41 -0.57 7.95 10.72
N LYS A 42 0.71 7.99 11.08
CA LYS A 42 1.53 9.22 11.13
C LYS A 42 2.73 9.05 10.19
N GLU A 43 2.96 10.01 9.32
CA GLU A 43 4.14 10.07 8.45
C GLU A 43 5.07 11.19 8.95
N ALA A 44 6.36 10.89 9.13
CA ALA A 44 7.38 11.89 9.35
C ALA A 44 7.86 12.41 7.99
N TYR A 45 7.63 13.69 7.71
CA TYR A 45 8.00 14.35 6.45
C TYR A 45 9.01 15.46 6.72
N ARG A 46 10.01 15.60 5.85
CA ARG A 46 11.02 16.66 5.87
C ARG A 46 11.15 17.21 4.44
N THR A 47 11.07 18.53 4.32
CA THR A 47 11.10 19.31 3.07
C THR A 47 12.52 19.62 2.56
N GLY A 48 13.54 19.51 3.43
CA GLY A 48 14.96 19.71 3.07
C GLY A 48 15.91 19.28 4.21
N PRO A 49 17.23 19.16 3.97
CA PRO A 49 18.20 18.57 4.92
C PRO A 49 18.19 19.19 6.32
N ASP A 50 18.00 20.51 6.40
CA ASP A 50 18.04 21.33 7.62
C ASP A 50 16.65 21.72 8.15
N GLU A 51 15.57 21.18 7.57
CA GLU A 51 14.20 21.50 7.99
C GLU A 51 13.68 20.58 9.12
N PRO A 52 12.84 21.10 10.03
CA PRO A 52 12.27 20.30 11.11
C PRO A 52 11.41 19.17 10.56
N VAL A 53 11.48 18.00 11.20
CA VAL A 53 10.65 16.84 10.85
C VAL A 53 9.21 17.14 11.27
N ILE A 54 8.30 17.20 10.29
CA ILE A 54 6.87 17.40 10.53
C ILE A 54 6.21 16.03 10.57
N VAL A 55 5.62 15.67 11.71
CA VAL A 55 4.78 14.47 11.83
C VAL A 55 3.36 14.85 11.40
N ARG A 56 2.92 14.37 10.23
CA ARG A 56 1.58 14.61 9.71
C ARG A 56 0.72 13.34 9.74
N PRO A 57 -0.60 13.44 9.94
CA PRO A 57 -1.48 12.32 9.68
C PRO A 57 -1.35 11.90 8.21
N THR A 58 -1.35 10.59 7.97
CA THR A 58 -1.49 10.03 6.62
C THR A 58 -2.88 9.47 6.45
N TYR A 59 -3.40 9.58 5.23
CA TYR A 59 -4.76 9.19 4.87
C TYR A 59 -4.76 8.09 3.82
N ALA A 60 -3.60 7.61 3.39
CA ALA A 60 -3.51 6.57 2.39
C ALA A 60 -2.55 5.48 2.85
N ALA A 61 -2.73 4.29 2.31
CA ALA A 61 -1.81 3.19 2.48
C ALA A 61 -1.60 2.53 1.13
N GLY A 62 -0.37 2.06 0.94
CA GLY A 62 0.05 1.39 -0.27
C GLY A 62 0.67 0.05 0.06
N ILE A 63 0.43 -0.91 -0.82
CA ILE A 63 0.98 -2.25 -0.73
C ILE A 63 1.62 -2.63 -2.07
N LEU A 64 2.74 -3.35 -1.99
CA LEU A 64 3.34 -4.00 -3.14
C LEU A 64 2.98 -5.49 -3.08
N ILE A 65 2.34 -5.98 -4.14
CA ILE A 65 2.15 -7.42 -4.35
C ILE A 65 3.08 -7.91 -5.45
N ARG A 66 3.57 -9.14 -5.30
CA ARG A 66 4.39 -9.82 -6.31
C ARG A 66 3.80 -11.18 -6.63
N HIS A 67 3.86 -11.57 -7.90
CA HIS A 67 3.44 -12.89 -8.34
C HIS A 67 4.23 -13.96 -7.57
N ASP A 68 3.50 -14.90 -7.00
CA ASP A 68 4.07 -15.99 -6.22
C ASP A 68 3.26 -17.27 -6.49
N PRO A 69 3.72 -18.13 -7.42
CA PRO A 69 3.01 -19.35 -7.78
C PRO A 69 3.00 -20.40 -6.67
N ARG A 70 3.79 -20.20 -5.60
CA ARG A 70 3.81 -21.09 -4.42
C ARG A 70 2.77 -20.67 -3.38
N SER A 71 2.29 -19.43 -3.45
CA SER A 71 1.21 -18.93 -2.60
C SER A 71 -0.14 -19.44 -3.11
N PRO A 72 -1.04 -19.94 -2.24
CA PRO A 72 -2.41 -20.28 -2.62
C PRO A 72 -3.20 -19.12 -3.23
N ARG A 73 -2.74 -17.87 -3.03
CA ARG A 73 -3.37 -16.66 -3.58
C ARG A 73 -2.80 -16.27 -4.96
N GLY A 74 -1.75 -16.94 -5.44
CA GLY A 74 -1.02 -16.56 -6.66
C GLY A 74 -0.11 -15.33 -6.51
N TYR A 75 -0.10 -14.71 -5.34
CA TYR A 75 0.75 -13.56 -5.01
C TYR A 75 1.11 -13.53 -3.52
N THR A 76 2.13 -12.74 -3.19
CA THR A 76 2.56 -12.44 -1.83
C THR A 76 2.65 -10.92 -1.65
N VAL A 77 2.18 -10.41 -0.50
CA VAL A 77 2.37 -9.01 -0.10
C VAL A 77 3.83 -8.83 0.31
N TYR A 78 4.58 -8.06 -0.47
CA TYR A 78 6.01 -7.86 -0.26
C TYR A 78 6.30 -6.74 0.75
N THR A 79 5.51 -5.66 0.69
CA THR A 79 5.57 -4.57 1.67
C THR A 79 4.22 -3.85 1.75
N ALA A 80 3.93 -3.28 2.91
CA ALA A 80 2.74 -2.46 3.16
C ALA A 80 3.12 -1.32 4.08
N TYR A 81 2.88 -0.08 3.66
CA TYR A 81 3.12 1.09 4.51
C TYR A 81 2.17 2.24 4.22
N PRO A 82 1.88 3.09 5.22
CA PRO A 82 1.13 4.30 5.00
C PRO A 82 1.89 5.23 4.04
N VAL A 83 1.20 5.74 3.02
CA VAL A 83 1.75 6.69 2.06
C VAL A 83 0.74 7.80 1.85
N ASN A 84 1.16 9.06 1.87
CA ASN A 84 0.35 10.10 1.25
C ASN A 84 0.69 10.14 -0.24
N GLU A 85 -0.31 10.28 -1.11
CA GLU A 85 -0.10 10.51 -2.54
C GLU A 85 0.94 11.63 -2.72
N ARG A 86 2.08 11.29 -3.33
CA ARG A 86 2.94 12.29 -3.93
C ARG A 86 2.26 12.64 -5.24
N SER A 87 1.61 13.82 -5.29
CA SER A 87 1.19 14.40 -6.56
C SER A 87 2.36 14.33 -7.54
N LYS A 88 2.12 13.77 -8.74
CA LYS A 88 3.07 13.78 -9.85
C LYS A 88 3.38 15.22 -10.27
#